data_AF-A0A2I1RIG2-F1
#
_entry.id   AF-A0A2I1RIG2-F1
#
_cell.length_a   1.000
_cell.length_b   1.000
_cell.length_c   1.000
_cell.angle_alpha   90.00
_cell.angle_beta   90.00
_cell.angle_gamma   90.00
#
_symmetry.space_group_name_H-M   'P 1'
#
loop_
_entity.id
_entity.type
_entity.pdbx_description
1 polymer ?
#
loop_
_entity_poly.entity_id
_entity_poly.type
_entity_poly.pdbx_seq_one_letter_code
_entity_poly.pdbx_strand_id
1 'polypeptide(L)'
;SPHLNGKVERSQKTDKTEFYATVDITSENLQDQLAEWQHYYNWLRPHSALKGKTPMERYFELSEETPFSDEVQNQYNPSDERIQNANYKVDLEMAKLKRSL
;
A
#
# COMPACT_ATOMS: atom_id res chain seq x y z
N SER A 1 -3.76 -6.70 10.67
CA SER A 1 -5.22 -6.74 10.42
C SER A 1 -5.46 -6.81 8.91
N PRO A 2 -6.41 -7.63 8.42
CA PRO A 2 -6.74 -7.78 6.99
C PRO A 2 -6.96 -6.43 6.26
N HIS A 3 -7.47 -5.41 6.96
CA HIS A 3 -7.69 -4.09 6.39
C HIS A 3 -6.42 -3.39 5.84
N LEU A 4 -5.23 -3.74 6.36
CA LEU A 4 -3.97 -3.13 5.93
C LEU A 4 -3.51 -3.62 4.55
N ASN A 5 -4.05 -4.75 4.07
CA ASN A 5 -3.54 -5.41 2.87
C ASN A 5 -4.27 -5.02 1.57
N GLY A 6 -5.31 -4.19 1.66
CA GLY A 6 -6.17 -3.90 0.52
C GLY A 6 -5.46 -3.25 -0.69
N LYS A 7 -4.32 -2.56 -0.48
CA LYS A 7 -3.50 -2.05 -1.58
C LYS A 7 -2.81 -3.18 -2.35
N VAL A 8 -2.20 -4.11 -1.63
CA VAL A 8 -1.53 -5.29 -2.19
C VAL A 8 -2.54 -6.16 -2.94
N GLU A 9 -3.69 -6.42 -2.33
CA GLU A 9 -4.76 -7.23 -2.93
C GLU A 9 -5.26 -6.63 -4.25
N ARG A 10 -5.41 -5.31 -4.34
CA ARG A 10 -5.82 -4.66 -5.60
C ARG A 10 -4.74 -4.75 -6.68
N SER A 11 -3.46 -4.62 -6.32
CA SER A 11 -2.35 -4.79 -7.27
C SER A 11 -2.34 -6.21 -7.81
N GLN A 12 -2.33 -7.22 -6.92
CA GLN A 12 -2.32 -8.63 -7.30
C GLN A 12 -3.55 -9.02 -8.14
N LYS A 13 -4.72 -8.48 -7.80
CA LYS A 13 -5.92 -8.68 -8.61
C LYS A 13 -5.73 -8.14 -10.03
N THR A 14 -5.14 -6.96 -10.16
CA THR A 14 -4.88 -6.34 -11.47
C THR A 14 -3.90 -7.18 -12.28
N ASP A 15 -2.78 -7.60 -11.69
CA ASP A 15 -1.81 -8.46 -12.37
C ASP A 15 -2.47 -9.77 -12.83
N LYS A 16 -3.32 -10.37 -11.99
CA LYS A 16 -4.06 -11.59 -12.33
C LYS A 16 -5.03 -11.39 -13.49
N THR A 17 -5.78 -10.29 -13.52
CA THR A 17 -6.83 -10.06 -14.52
C THR A 17 -6.33 -9.47 -15.82
N GLU A 18 -5.24 -8.70 -15.78
CA GLU A 18 -4.73 -7.98 -16.96
C GLU A 18 -3.48 -8.65 -17.54
N PHE A 19 -2.52 -9.10 -16.72
CA PHE A 19 -1.26 -9.69 -17.22
C PHE A 19 -1.33 -11.22 -17.34
N TYR A 20 -1.56 -11.92 -16.23
CA TYR A 20 -1.56 -13.39 -16.24
C TYR A 20 -2.73 -14.02 -17.01
N ALA A 21 -3.77 -13.22 -17.31
CA ALA A 21 -4.86 -13.65 -18.18
C ALA A 21 -4.48 -13.65 -19.67
N THR A 22 -3.40 -12.96 -20.07
CA THR A 22 -3.03 -12.76 -21.47
C THR A 22 -1.71 -13.40 -21.87
N VAL A 23 -0.85 -13.76 -20.92
CA VAL A 23 0.47 -14.36 -21.19
C VAL A 23 0.45 -15.89 -21.06
N ASP A 24 1.36 -16.56 -21.77
CA ASP A 24 1.67 -17.97 -21.54
C ASP A 24 2.66 -18.08 -20.36
N ILE A 25 2.17 -18.64 -19.24
CA ILE A 25 2.95 -18.81 -18.02
C ILE A 25 4.09 -19.84 -18.15
N THR A 26 4.11 -20.62 -19.24
CA THR A 26 5.17 -21.59 -19.52
C THR A 26 6.22 -21.04 -20.49
N SER A 27 6.03 -19.81 -20.98
CA SER A 27 6.95 -19.17 -21.91
C SER A 27 8.32 -18.93 -21.28
N GLU A 28 9.39 -19.20 -22.04
CA GLU A 28 10.76 -18.85 -21.65
C GLU A 28 10.97 -17.34 -21.50
N ASN A 29 10.15 -16.52 -22.19
CA ASN A 29 10.20 -15.06 -22.17
C ASN A 29 9.29 -14.44 -21.09
N LEU A 30 8.71 -15.24 -20.18
CA LEU A 30 7.77 -14.74 -19.18
C LEU A 30 8.38 -13.64 -18.31
N GLN A 31 9.65 -13.76 -17.98
CA GLN A 31 10.35 -12.80 -17.14
C GLN A 31 10.47 -11.42 -17.80
N ASP A 32 10.76 -11.38 -19.10
CA ASP A 32 10.86 -10.13 -19.85
C ASP A 32 9.48 -9.48 -20.01
N GLN A 33 8.46 -10.27 -20.31
CA GLN A 33 7.07 -9.80 -20.35
C GLN A 33 6.61 -9.22 -19.01
N LEU A 34 7.01 -9.85 -17.89
CA LEU A 34 6.72 -9.35 -16.56
C LEU A 34 7.45 -8.03 -16.28
N ALA A 35 8.69 -7.88 -16.72
CA ALA A 35 9.45 -6.65 -16.57
C ALA A 35 8.82 -5.50 -17.38
N GLU A 36 8.39 -5.77 -18.62
CA GLU A 36 7.65 -4.81 -19.45
C GLU A 36 6.31 -4.40 -18.80
N TRP A 37 5.56 -5.38 -18.29
CA TRP A 37 4.32 -5.12 -17.57
C TRP A 37 4.54 -4.23 -16.33
N GLN A 38 5.54 -4.56 -15.52
CA GLN A 38 5.90 -3.76 -14.35
C GLN A 38 6.33 -2.34 -14.73
N HIS A 39 7.10 -2.19 -15.82
CA HIS A 39 7.49 -0.88 -16.32
C HIS A 39 6.27 -0.08 -16.75
N TYR A 40 5.40 -0.65 -17.59
CA TYR A 40 4.16 -0.01 -18.02
C TYR A 40 3.29 0.41 -16.84
N TYR A 41 3.01 -0.51 -15.91
CA TYR A 41 2.12 -0.25 -14.78
C TYR A 41 2.68 0.86 -13.86
N ASN A 42 3.98 0.83 -13.57
CA ASN A 42 4.59 1.75 -12.61
C ASN A 42 4.96 3.11 -13.21
N TRP A 43 5.32 3.18 -14.50
CA TRP A 43 5.89 4.38 -15.12
C TRP A 43 5.01 5.03 -16.19
N LEU A 44 4.12 4.27 -16.84
CA LEU A 44 3.37 4.75 -18.00
C LEU A 44 1.85 4.81 -17.74
N ARG A 45 1.33 3.95 -16.87
CA ARG A 45 -0.10 3.83 -16.61
C ARG A 45 -0.59 4.97 -15.70
N PRO A 46 -1.53 5.81 -16.12
CA PRO A 46 -2.15 6.79 -15.25
C PRO A 46 -3.18 6.13 -14.32
N HIS A 47 -3.17 6.49 -13.03
CA HIS A 47 -4.13 5.97 -12.05
C HIS A 47 -5.09 7.06 -11.58
N SER A 48 -6.41 6.83 -11.69
CA SER A 48 -7.44 7.77 -11.25
C SER A 48 -7.36 8.07 -9.74
N ALA A 49 -7.07 7.06 -8.93
CA ALA A 49 -6.85 7.22 -7.48
C ALA A 49 -5.63 8.11 -7.16
N LEU A 50 -4.71 8.27 -8.12
CA LEU A 50 -3.53 9.14 -8.03
C LEU A 50 -3.71 10.44 -8.83
N LYS A 51 -4.96 10.84 -9.11
CA LYS A 51 -5.29 12.05 -9.90
C LYS A 51 -4.65 12.03 -11.30
N GLY A 52 -4.55 10.86 -11.91
CA GLY A 52 -3.98 10.67 -13.25
C GLY A 52 -2.47 10.45 -13.27
N LYS A 53 -1.78 10.53 -12.13
CA LYS A 53 -0.34 10.22 -12.03
C LYS A 53 -0.07 8.73 -12.09
N THR A 54 1.17 8.38 -12.43
CA THR A 54 1.68 7.02 -12.34
C THR A 54 2.13 6.70 -10.91
N PRO A 55 2.25 5.41 -10.54
CA PRO A 55 2.76 5.03 -9.22
C PRO A 55 4.14 5.61 -8.93
N MET A 56 5.04 5.65 -9.92
CA MET A 56 6.39 6.19 -9.73
C MET A 56 6.42 7.71 -9.57
N GLU A 57 5.60 8.45 -10.32
CA GLU A 57 5.45 9.90 -10.09
C GLU A 57 4.99 10.17 -8.65
N ARG A 58 4.01 9.40 -8.16
CA ARG A 58 3.55 9.57 -6.78
C ARG A 58 4.60 9.18 -5.74
N TYR A 59 5.43 8.19 -6.03
CA TYR A 59 6.54 7.80 -5.16
C TYR A 59 7.55 8.94 -5.02
N PHE A 60 8.02 9.52 -6.13
CA PHE A 60 9.01 10.61 -6.09
C PHE A 60 8.47 11.88 -5.42
N GLU A 61 7.17 12.16 -5.53
CA GLU A 61 6.57 13.28 -4.78
C GLU A 61 6.64 13.11 -3.27
N LEU A 62 6.65 11.87 -2.79
CA LEU A 62 6.60 11.55 -1.37
C LEU A 62 7.94 11.06 -0.82
N SER A 63 8.94 10.80 -1.66
CA SER A 63 10.19 10.17 -1.23
C SER A 63 10.94 11.02 -0.21
N GLU A 64 10.91 12.35 -0.39
CA GLU A 64 11.55 13.30 0.54
C GLU A 64 10.77 13.48 1.85
N GLU A 65 9.46 13.21 1.85
CA GLU A 65 8.60 13.35 3.04
C GLU A 65 8.47 12.05 3.83
N THR A 66 8.81 10.91 3.22
CA THR A 66 8.62 9.59 3.82
C THR A 66 9.86 9.20 4.61
N PRO A 67 9.78 9.14 5.96
CA PRO A 67 10.94 8.79 6.78
C PRO A 67 11.38 7.35 6.53
N PHE A 68 12.68 7.11 6.66
CA PHE A 68 13.22 5.77 6.60
C PHE A 68 12.85 4.96 7.86
N SER A 69 12.95 3.63 7.77
CA SER A 69 12.50 2.75 8.85
C SER A 69 13.25 2.98 10.16
N ASP A 70 14.51 3.38 10.11
CA ASP A 70 15.34 3.71 11.27
C ASP A 70 14.89 5.03 11.92
N GLU A 71 14.56 6.04 11.13
CA GLU A 71 13.99 7.30 11.63
C GLU A 71 12.64 7.08 12.31
N VAL A 72 11.78 6.26 11.70
CA VAL A 72 10.50 5.85 12.29
C VAL A 72 10.70 5.12 13.61
N GLN A 73 11.66 4.18 13.68
CA GLN A 73 11.98 3.44 14.90
C GLN A 73 12.51 4.36 16.00
N ASN A 74 13.36 5.33 15.65
CA ASN A 74 13.91 6.29 16.61
C ASN A 74 12.83 7.23 17.18
N GLN A 75 11.80 7.56 16.40
CA GLN A 75 10.67 8.39 16.83
C GLN A 75 9.57 7.59 17.52
N TYR A 76 9.60 6.26 17.46
CA TYR A 76 8.56 5.40 17.99
C TYR A 76 8.64 5.28 19.52
N ASN A 77 7.56 5.65 20.19
CA ASN A 77 7.40 5.48 21.63
C ASN A 77 6.18 4.58 21.91
N PRO A 78 6.36 3.39 22.51
CA PRO A 78 5.26 2.49 22.86
C PRO A 78 4.18 3.13 23.74
N SER A 79 4.52 4.17 24.50
CA SER A 79 3.56 4.86 25.38
C SER A 79 2.55 5.72 24.60
N ASP A 80 2.90 6.12 23.38
CA ASP A 80 2.02 6.88 22.48
C ASP A 80 1.08 5.98 21.68
N GLU A 81 1.24 4.65 21.79
CA GLU A 81 0.36 3.71 21.11
C GLU A 81 -1.06 3.77 21.66
N ARG A 82 -2.02 3.80 20.72
CA ARG A 82 -3.42 3.60 21.08
C ARG A 82 -3.63 2.14 21.47
N ILE A 83 -3.82 1.91 22.76
CA ILE A 83 -4.36 0.65 23.28
C ILE A 83 -5.77 0.45 22.73
N GLN A 84 -5.96 -0.55 21.88
CA GLN A 84 -7.26 -0.92 21.33
C GLN A 84 -7.85 -2.08 22.12
N ASN A 85 -9.09 -1.93 22.59
CA ASN A 85 -9.82 -3.05 23.18
C ASN A 85 -10.45 -3.89 22.06
N ALA A 86 -10.34 -5.22 22.15
CA ALA A 86 -10.97 -6.12 21.17
C ALA A 86 -12.50 -5.95 21.12
N ASN A 87 -13.13 -5.55 22.23
CA ASN A 87 -14.53 -5.18 22.25
C ASN A 87 -14.72 -3.77 21.70
N TYR A 88 -15.25 -3.69 20.47
CA TYR A 88 -15.47 -2.43 19.75
C TYR A 88 -16.27 -1.38 20.54
N LYS A 89 -17.31 -1.79 21.28
CA LYS A 89 -18.11 -0.84 22.08
C LYS A 89 -17.25 -0.24 23.19
N VAL A 90 -16.46 -1.06 23.88
CA VAL A 90 -15.57 -0.61 24.95
C VAL A 90 -14.49 0.30 24.39
N ASP A 91 -13.89 -0.04 23.25
CA ASP A 91 -12.89 0.77 22.59
C ASP A 91 -13.42 2.16 22.18
N LEU A 92 -14.66 2.21 21.66
CA LEU A 92 -15.34 3.48 21.34
C LEU A 92 -15.54 4.37 22.57
N GLU A 93 -16.00 3.80 23.69
CA GLU A 93 -16.19 4.57 24.93
C GLU A 93 -14.85 5.04 25.51
N MET A 94 -13.82 4.19 25.50
CA MET A 94 -12.46 4.56 25.91
C MET A 94 -11.89 5.69 25.04
N ALA A 95 -12.13 5.64 23.73
CA ALA A 95 -11.68 6.69 22.80
C ALA A 95 -12.40 8.03 23.02
N LYS A 96 -13.70 8.01 23.37
CA LYS A 96 -14.44 9.24 23.73
C LYS A 96 -13.88 9.87 25.01
N LEU A 97 -13.63 9.07 26.04
CA LEU A 97 -13.11 9.54 27.33
C LEU A 97 -11.71 10.17 27.20
N LYS A 98 -10.84 9.59 26.38
CA LYS A 98 -9.50 10.16 26.11
C LYS A 98 -9.51 11.46 25.31
N ARG A 99 -10.58 11.78 24.58
CA ARG A 99 -10.71 13.04 23.81
C ARG A 99 -11.21 14.22 24.64
N SER A 100 -11.80 13.96 25.80
CA SER A 100 -12.35 14.98 26.70
C SER A 100 -11.38 15.46 27.78
N LEU A 101 -10.18 14.89 27.83
CA LEU A 101 -9.06 15.27 28.70
C LEU A 101 -8.00 16.00 27.87
#